data_AF-A0A3E2UBM5-F1
#
_entry.id   AF-A0A3E2UBM5-F1
#
_cell.length_a   1.000
_cell.length_b   1.000
_cell.length_c   1.000
_cell.angle_alpha   90.00
_cell.angle_beta   90.00
_cell.angle_gamma   90.00
#
_symmetry.space_group_name_H-M   'P 1'
#
loop_
_entity.id
_entity.type
_entity.pdbx_description
1 polymer ?
#
loop_
_entity_poly.entity_id
_entity_poly.type
_entity_poly.pdbx_seq_one_letter_code
_entity_poly.pdbx_strand_id
1 'polypeptide(L)'
;MNEYLKQYIELQKQFRETEGDPDSVRALYTFKEKLELSEDKQAKEVLVDVYDLLDFKKDAYELLCQIGNRSDKKTLKRLGILKDYAKNWGNHYALPRPKTPEEKQKEKERQAQLGLPAFRYHPNPLETGAFEESADGVVCDCCGKTTHIFYTAPFYAVEDIAYLCPECIANGEAARKYDGSFQDDFSVDDGVDDPEKLDELIHRTPGYSGWQQEYWRAHCGDYCAYLGHVGARELRALGVLEEVLDDPMWDDEQKEMIRESVNGGHLQCYLFQCLHCGKHLVWMDFD
;
A
#
# COMPACT_ATOMS: atom_id res chain seq x y z
N MET A 1 35.59 -11.55 1.23
CA MET A 1 34.27 -10.92 1.44
C MET A 1 34.49 -9.41 1.48
N ASN A 2 33.94 -8.68 0.50
CA ASN A 2 34.07 -7.22 0.45
C ASN A 2 33.23 -6.55 1.54
N GLU A 3 33.39 -5.23 1.69
CA GLU A 3 32.73 -4.47 2.76
C GLU A 3 31.21 -4.38 2.57
N TYR A 4 30.73 -4.24 1.33
CA TYR A 4 29.30 -4.23 1.02
C TYR A 4 28.59 -5.50 1.46
N LEU A 5 29.18 -6.66 1.17
CA LEU A 5 28.62 -7.97 1.52
C LEU A 5 28.64 -8.18 3.04
N LYS A 6 29.68 -7.72 3.75
CA LYS A 6 29.70 -7.74 5.23
C LYS A 6 28.58 -6.91 5.81
N GLN A 7 28.40 -5.68 5.29
CA GLN A 7 27.34 -4.77 5.74
C GLN A 7 25.95 -5.36 5.45
N TYR A 8 25.75 -5.94 4.27
CA TYR A 8 24.49 -6.62 3.92
C TYR A 8 24.17 -7.78 4.86
N ILE A 9 25.14 -8.64 5.17
CA ILE A 9 24.93 -9.79 6.05
C ILE A 9 24.48 -9.33 7.45
N GLU A 10 25.08 -8.25 7.98
CA GLU A 10 24.68 -7.70 9.27
C GLU A 10 23.26 -7.13 9.23
N LEU A 11 22.94 -6.32 8.21
CA LEU A 11 21.61 -5.75 8.04
C LEU A 11 20.53 -6.82 7.81
N GLN A 12 20.84 -7.84 7.01
CA GLN A 12 19.94 -8.98 6.79
C GLN A 12 19.71 -9.75 8.07
N LYS A 13 20.76 -9.95 8.89
CA LYS A 13 20.64 -10.61 10.19
C LYS A 13 19.74 -9.80 11.12
N GLN A 14 19.99 -8.50 11.27
CA GLN A 14 19.15 -7.61 12.07
C GLN A 14 17.70 -7.62 11.61
N PHE A 15 17.45 -7.52 10.30
CA PHE A 15 16.11 -7.60 9.72
C PHE A 15 15.40 -8.92 10.04
N ARG A 16 16.10 -10.06 10.01
CA ARG A 16 15.49 -11.35 10.36
C ARG A 16 15.24 -11.50 11.86
N GLU A 17 16.17 -11.04 12.71
CA GLU A 17 16.05 -11.14 14.17
C GLU A 17 14.93 -10.24 14.73
N THR A 18 14.66 -9.12 14.07
CA THR A 18 13.58 -8.18 14.40
C THR A 18 12.28 -8.47 13.65
N GLU A 19 12.27 -9.51 12.82
CA GLU A 19 11.19 -9.82 11.87
C GLU A 19 10.78 -8.65 10.96
N GLY A 20 11.71 -7.73 10.68
CA GLY A 20 11.49 -6.59 9.80
C GLY A 20 10.78 -5.44 10.47
N ASP A 21 11.19 -5.09 11.69
CA ASP A 21 10.72 -3.91 12.40
C ASP A 21 11.01 -2.59 11.64
N PRO A 22 10.44 -1.45 12.08
CA PRO A 22 10.59 -0.19 11.34
C PRO A 22 12.04 0.25 11.14
N ASP A 23 12.91 0.00 12.12
CA ASP A 23 14.29 0.50 12.11
C ASP A 23 15.20 -0.35 11.22
N SER A 24 15.05 -1.67 11.25
CA SER A 24 15.77 -2.57 10.35
C SER A 24 15.39 -2.34 8.88
N VAL A 25 14.11 -2.08 8.60
CA VAL A 25 13.64 -1.73 7.25
C VAL A 25 14.25 -0.40 6.80
N ARG A 26 14.22 0.65 7.63
CA ARG A 26 14.85 1.93 7.32
C ARG A 26 16.36 1.81 7.08
N ALA A 27 17.06 0.97 7.85
CA ALA A 27 18.47 0.70 7.66
C ALA A 27 18.76 0.02 6.31
N LEU A 28 17.93 -0.95 5.90
CA LEU A 28 18.04 -1.58 4.57
C LEU A 28 17.80 -0.57 3.44
N TYR A 29 16.83 0.34 3.58
CA TYR A 29 16.60 1.40 2.60
C TYR A 29 17.76 2.37 2.49
N THR A 30 18.32 2.80 3.63
CA THR A 30 19.52 3.66 3.64
C THR A 30 20.69 2.99 2.91
N PHE A 31 20.84 1.67 3.11
CA PHE A 31 21.88 0.89 2.44
C PHE A 31 21.59 0.70 0.94
N LYS A 32 20.33 0.42 0.56
CA LYS A 32 19.86 0.36 -0.84
C LYS A 32 20.22 1.64 -1.59
N GLU A 33 19.84 2.80 -1.04
CA GLU A 33 20.11 4.12 -1.64
C GLU A 33 21.63 4.35 -1.84
N LYS A 34 22.46 3.98 -0.86
CA LYS A 34 23.92 4.04 -0.96
C LYS A 34 24.46 3.16 -2.10
N LEU A 35 23.93 1.94 -2.28
CA LEU A 35 24.36 1.03 -3.33
C LEU A 35 23.87 1.46 -4.72
N GLU A 36 22.69 2.09 -4.81
CA GLU A 36 22.14 2.66 -6.04
C GLU A 36 23.06 3.73 -6.62
N LEU A 37 23.62 4.59 -5.76
CA LEU A 37 24.56 5.66 -6.14
C LEU A 37 25.97 5.15 -6.52
N SER A 38 26.32 3.91 -6.19
CA SER A 38 27.64 3.36 -6.46
C SER A 38 27.73 2.76 -7.86
N GLU A 39 28.83 3.02 -8.58
CA GLU A 39 29.16 2.35 -9.85
C GLU A 39 29.97 1.05 -9.64
N ASP A 40 30.35 0.73 -8.40
CA ASP A 40 31.13 -0.46 -8.08
C ASP A 40 30.34 -1.75 -8.39
N LYS A 41 30.95 -2.66 -9.17
CA LYS A 41 30.31 -3.92 -9.57
C LYS A 41 29.87 -4.77 -8.37
N GLN A 42 30.69 -4.81 -7.32
CA GLN A 42 30.37 -5.58 -6.13
C GLN A 42 29.24 -4.94 -5.32
N ALA A 43 29.15 -3.61 -5.31
CA ALA A 43 27.99 -2.91 -4.76
C ALA A 43 26.70 -3.28 -5.51
N LYS A 44 26.75 -3.34 -6.85
CA LYS A 44 25.61 -3.77 -7.67
C LYS A 44 25.22 -5.23 -7.44
N GLU A 45 26.18 -6.13 -7.25
CA GLU A 45 25.90 -7.53 -6.89
C GLU A 45 25.12 -7.62 -5.56
N VAL A 46 25.53 -6.87 -4.54
CA VAL A 46 24.83 -6.80 -3.25
C VAL A 46 23.48 -6.08 -3.37
N LEU A 47 23.35 -5.09 -4.25
CA LEU A 47 22.09 -4.39 -4.46
C LEU A 47 20.99 -5.32 -4.96
N VAL A 48 21.31 -6.30 -5.82
CA VAL A 48 20.35 -7.34 -6.22
C VAL A 48 19.81 -8.09 -4.99
N ASP A 49 20.67 -8.40 -4.01
CA ASP A 49 20.27 -9.09 -2.78
C ASP A 49 19.44 -8.21 -1.83
N VAL A 50 19.68 -6.91 -1.83
CA VAL A 50 18.86 -5.93 -1.08
C VAL A 50 17.49 -5.76 -1.74
N TYR A 51 17.43 -5.61 -3.06
CA TYR A 51 16.18 -5.55 -3.80
C TYR A 51 15.34 -6.80 -3.58
N ASP A 52 15.94 -7.99 -3.68
CA ASP A 52 15.23 -9.25 -3.48
C ASP A 52 14.68 -9.39 -2.04
N LEU A 53 15.46 -8.96 -1.03
CA LEU A 53 15.05 -8.97 0.38
C LEU A 53 13.87 -8.01 0.65
N LEU A 54 13.88 -6.83 0.03
CA LEU A 54 12.82 -5.83 0.13
C LEU A 54 11.69 -6.03 -0.89
N ASP A 55 11.71 -7.13 -1.65
CA ASP A 55 10.70 -7.49 -2.66
C ASP A 55 10.59 -6.55 -3.89
N PHE A 56 11.64 -5.78 -4.19
CA PHE A 56 11.80 -5.08 -5.47
C PHE A 56 12.14 -6.07 -6.59
N LYS A 57 11.20 -6.95 -6.94
CA LYS A 57 11.44 -8.08 -7.86
C LYS A 57 11.82 -7.63 -9.27
N LYS A 58 11.21 -6.55 -9.79
CA LYS A 58 11.56 -5.97 -11.08
C LYS A 58 12.97 -5.40 -11.07
N ASP A 59 13.31 -4.60 -10.07
CA ASP A 59 14.63 -3.96 -10.03
C ASP A 59 15.74 -5.00 -9.81
N ALA A 60 15.50 -6.01 -8.96
CA ALA A 60 16.38 -7.15 -8.80
C ALA A 60 16.59 -7.90 -10.12
N TYR A 61 15.51 -8.16 -10.87
CA TYR A 61 15.55 -8.86 -12.15
C TYR A 61 16.34 -8.06 -13.20
N GLU A 62 16.02 -6.78 -13.37
CA GLU A 62 16.62 -5.91 -14.37
C GLU A 62 18.11 -5.71 -14.11
N LEU A 63 18.49 -5.46 -12.85
CA LEU A 63 19.88 -5.31 -12.48
C LEU A 63 20.65 -6.63 -12.66
N LEU A 64 20.08 -7.76 -12.24
CA LEU A 64 20.72 -9.07 -12.43
C LEU A 64 20.86 -9.44 -13.91
N CYS A 65 19.94 -9.02 -14.78
CA CYS A 65 20.06 -9.18 -16.23
C CYS A 65 21.26 -8.43 -16.81
N GLN A 66 21.60 -7.28 -16.24
CA GLN A 66 22.70 -6.41 -16.68
C GLN A 66 24.06 -6.92 -16.18
N ILE A 67 24.16 -7.29 -14.90
CA ILE A 67 25.45 -7.60 -14.25
C ILE A 67 25.75 -9.11 -14.14
N GLY A 68 24.72 -9.95 -14.24
CA GLY A 68 24.80 -11.38 -13.96
C GLY A 68 25.57 -12.17 -14.99
N ASN A 69 26.39 -13.13 -14.54
CA ASN A 69 27.09 -14.06 -15.42
C ASN A 69 26.11 -15.11 -15.98
N ARG A 70 25.78 -15.00 -17.27
CA ARG A 70 24.86 -15.93 -17.96
C ARG A 70 25.39 -17.36 -18.14
N SER A 71 26.68 -17.60 -17.87
CA SER A 71 27.25 -18.94 -17.84
C SER A 71 27.14 -19.60 -16.46
N ASP A 72 26.80 -18.84 -15.40
CA ASP A 72 26.62 -19.40 -14.07
C ASP A 72 25.20 -19.94 -13.86
N LYS A 73 25.12 -21.22 -13.47
CA LYS A 73 23.84 -21.92 -13.28
C LYS A 73 23.01 -21.33 -12.14
N LYS A 74 23.65 -20.78 -11.08
CA LYS A 74 22.91 -20.17 -9.96
C LYS A 74 22.30 -18.84 -10.39
N THR A 75 23.05 -18.01 -11.11
CA THR A 75 22.53 -16.77 -11.72
C THR A 75 21.35 -17.06 -12.65
N LEU A 76 21.46 -18.07 -13.54
CA LEU A 76 20.36 -18.43 -14.43
C LEU A 76 19.10 -18.88 -13.68
N LYS A 77 19.24 -19.69 -12.61
CA LYS A 77 18.11 -20.10 -11.78
C LYS A 77 17.44 -18.90 -11.12
N ARG A 78 18.22 -18.00 -10.55
CA ARG A 78 17.70 -16.78 -9.89
C ARG A 78 16.99 -15.86 -10.87
N LEU A 79 17.56 -15.67 -12.07
CA LEU A 79 16.91 -14.93 -13.15
C LEU A 79 15.57 -15.55 -13.55
N GLY A 80 15.48 -16.89 -13.63
CA GLY A 80 14.22 -17.58 -13.93
C GLY A 80 13.13 -17.26 -12.92
N ILE A 81 13.44 -17.34 -11.62
CA ILE A 81 12.50 -17.02 -10.54
C ILE A 81 12.08 -15.54 -10.60
N LEU A 82 13.05 -14.62 -10.64
CA LEU A 82 12.78 -13.19 -10.62
C LEU A 82 11.99 -12.72 -11.85
N LYS A 83 12.20 -13.34 -13.01
CA LYS A 83 11.50 -12.97 -14.25
C LYS A 83 9.99 -13.09 -14.13
N ASP A 84 9.51 -14.18 -13.53
CA ASP A 84 8.07 -14.44 -13.42
C ASP A 84 7.42 -13.42 -12.47
N TYR A 85 8.04 -13.15 -11.33
CA TYR A 85 7.58 -12.10 -10.41
C TYR A 85 7.65 -10.70 -11.03
N ALA A 86 8.76 -10.34 -11.66
CA ALA A 86 8.94 -9.03 -12.30
C ALA A 86 7.92 -8.77 -13.41
N LYS A 87 7.57 -9.81 -14.18
CA LYS A 87 6.59 -9.68 -15.27
C LYS A 87 5.16 -9.54 -14.77
N ASN A 88 4.78 -10.29 -13.75
CA ASN A 88 3.40 -10.33 -13.27
C ASN A 88 3.09 -9.20 -12.27
N TRP A 89 4.05 -8.86 -11.41
CA TRP A 89 3.82 -7.98 -10.26
C TRP A 89 4.79 -6.79 -10.18
N GLY A 90 5.85 -6.76 -10.99
CA GLY A 90 6.81 -5.66 -10.96
C GLY A 90 7.47 -5.49 -9.59
N ASN A 91 7.33 -4.30 -9.00
CA ASN A 91 7.70 -3.98 -7.61
C ASN A 91 6.48 -3.69 -6.74
N HIS A 92 5.27 -4.07 -7.17
CA HIS A 92 4.02 -3.68 -6.51
C HIS A 92 3.97 -4.08 -5.02
N TYR A 93 4.55 -5.23 -4.68
CA TYR A 93 4.63 -5.74 -3.29
C TYR A 93 5.96 -5.45 -2.59
N ALA A 94 6.76 -4.51 -3.11
CA ALA A 94 7.98 -4.10 -2.42
C ALA A 94 7.64 -3.57 -1.02
N LEU A 95 8.35 -4.07 0.00
CA LEU A 95 8.11 -3.72 1.39
C LEU A 95 8.32 -2.21 1.57
N PRO A 96 7.27 -1.41 1.83
CA PRO A 96 7.37 0.04 1.84
C PRO A 96 8.28 0.51 2.98
N ARG A 97 9.02 1.59 2.72
CA ARG A 97 9.84 2.23 3.75
C ARG A 97 8.94 2.94 4.77
N PRO A 98 9.06 2.63 6.07
CA PRO A 98 8.29 3.32 7.11
C PRO A 98 8.66 4.80 7.17
N LYS A 99 7.70 5.67 6.81
CA LYS A 99 7.90 7.12 6.74
C LYS A 99 8.06 7.75 8.12
N THR A 100 8.96 8.73 8.23
CA THR A 100 9.04 9.57 9.44
C THR A 100 7.84 10.54 9.50
N PRO A 101 7.55 11.13 10.67
CA PRO A 101 6.51 12.17 10.78
C PRO A 101 6.72 13.33 9.80
N GLU A 102 7.96 13.76 9.58
CA GLU A 102 8.31 14.83 8.65
C GLU A 102 8.03 14.43 7.19
N GLU A 103 8.28 13.17 6.84
CA GLU A 103 8.01 12.64 5.49
C GLU A 103 6.50 12.51 5.24
N LYS A 104 5.74 12.05 6.23
CA LYS A 104 4.27 12.04 6.17
C LYS A 104 3.71 13.46 5.99
N GLN A 105 4.31 14.45 6.65
CA GLN A 105 3.92 15.85 6.51
C GLN A 105 4.23 16.39 5.11
N LYS A 106 5.41 16.10 4.56
CA LYS A 106 5.79 16.48 3.19
C LYS A 106 4.86 15.87 2.15
N GLU A 107 4.42 14.63 2.33
CA GLU A 107 3.45 14.02 1.43
C GLU A 107 2.11 14.74 1.46
N LYS A 108 1.59 15.08 2.65
CA LYS A 108 0.37 15.87 2.77
C LYS A 108 0.48 17.22 2.06
N GLU A 109 1.64 17.88 2.18
CA GLU A 109 1.94 19.12 1.46
C GLU A 109 1.99 18.92 -0.05
N ARG A 110 2.56 17.81 -0.53
CA ARG A 110 2.57 17.44 -1.95
C ARG A 110 1.15 17.21 -2.47
N GLN A 111 0.32 16.44 -1.76
CA GLN A 111 -1.08 16.21 -2.16
C GLN A 111 -1.87 17.52 -2.24
N ALA A 112 -1.66 18.43 -1.28
CA ALA A 112 -2.27 19.76 -1.32
C ALA A 112 -1.78 20.60 -2.51
N GLN A 113 -0.49 20.51 -2.88
CA GLN A 113 0.06 21.17 -4.08
C GLN A 113 -0.51 20.61 -5.38
N LEU A 114 -0.84 19.32 -5.42
CA LEU A 114 -1.54 18.68 -6.53
C LEU A 114 -3.04 19.04 -6.57
N GLY A 115 -3.54 19.78 -5.56
CA GLY A 115 -4.94 20.16 -5.46
C GLY A 115 -5.87 19.01 -5.10
N LEU A 116 -5.36 17.94 -4.48
CA LEU A 116 -6.22 16.87 -3.98
C LEU A 116 -7.07 17.39 -2.81
N PRO A 117 -8.39 17.13 -2.83
CA PRO A 117 -9.22 17.29 -1.63
C PRO A 117 -8.71 16.39 -0.50
N ALA A 118 -8.90 16.84 0.74
CA ALA A 118 -8.61 16.04 1.91
C ALA A 118 -9.77 15.06 2.17
N PHE A 119 -9.48 13.77 2.10
CA PHE A 119 -10.44 12.72 2.42
C PHE A 119 -10.17 12.18 3.81
N ARG A 120 -11.13 12.38 4.71
CA ARG A 120 -10.98 12.04 6.13
C ARG A 120 -10.74 10.55 6.34
N TYR A 121 -11.54 9.72 5.66
CA TYR A 121 -11.51 8.27 5.82
C TYR A 121 -10.54 7.58 4.85
N HIS A 122 -10.01 8.28 3.83
CA HIS A 122 -9.01 7.72 2.93
C HIS A 122 -7.91 8.75 2.65
N PRO A 123 -7.02 9.03 3.62
CA PRO A 123 -6.15 10.21 3.59
C PRO A 123 -5.01 10.18 2.58
N ASN A 124 -4.65 9.01 2.02
CA ASN A 124 -3.54 8.88 1.06
C ASN A 124 -3.95 8.11 -0.21
N PRO A 125 -4.98 8.57 -0.95
CA PRO A 125 -5.59 7.79 -2.02
C PRO A 125 -4.68 7.56 -3.24
N LEU A 126 -3.63 8.37 -3.41
CA LEU A 126 -2.58 8.11 -4.42
C LEU A 126 -1.64 6.98 -3.99
N GLU A 127 -1.33 6.86 -2.70
CA GLU A 127 -0.40 5.83 -2.22
C GLU A 127 -1.04 4.45 -2.18
N THR A 128 -2.33 4.40 -1.87
CA THR A 128 -3.13 3.17 -1.88
C THR A 128 -3.54 2.75 -3.29
N GLY A 129 -3.31 3.59 -4.30
CA GLY A 129 -3.68 3.33 -5.69
C GLY A 129 -5.15 3.54 -6.02
N ALA A 130 -5.95 4.13 -5.12
CA ALA A 130 -7.32 4.52 -5.42
C ALA A 130 -7.42 5.67 -6.43
N PHE A 131 -6.36 6.49 -6.51
CA PHE A 131 -6.14 7.45 -7.58
C PHE A 131 -4.85 7.14 -8.35
N GLU A 132 -4.89 7.42 -9.65
CA GLU A 132 -3.71 7.41 -10.53
C GLU A 132 -3.46 8.79 -11.15
N GLU A 133 -2.19 9.05 -11.48
CA GLU A 133 -1.77 10.25 -12.20
C GLU A 133 -1.67 9.96 -13.72
N SER A 134 -2.25 10.84 -14.55
CA SER A 134 -2.13 10.83 -16.00
C SER A 134 -1.35 12.04 -16.49
N ALA A 135 -0.23 11.81 -17.20
CA ALA A 135 0.58 12.87 -17.77
C ALA A 135 -0.18 13.70 -18.81
N ASP A 136 -0.99 13.05 -19.64
CA ASP A 136 -1.77 13.70 -20.72
C ASP A 136 -3.11 14.25 -20.22
N GLY A 137 -3.54 13.83 -19.02
CA GLY A 137 -4.85 14.14 -18.47
C GLY A 137 -5.97 13.30 -19.07
N VAL A 138 -7.07 13.16 -18.33
CA VAL A 138 -8.30 12.47 -18.73
C VAL A 138 -9.50 13.38 -18.50
N VAL A 139 -10.61 13.11 -19.18
CA VAL A 139 -11.85 13.89 -18.99
C VAL A 139 -12.70 13.21 -17.92
N CYS A 140 -13.07 13.94 -16.88
CA CYS A 140 -13.98 13.45 -15.85
C CYS A 140 -15.39 13.30 -16.41
N ASP A 141 -15.97 12.11 -16.32
CA ASP A 141 -17.32 11.82 -16.81
C ASP A 141 -18.40 12.58 -16.02
N CYS A 142 -18.12 12.92 -14.75
CA CYS A 142 -19.03 13.68 -13.91
C CYS A 142 -19.15 15.15 -14.36
N CYS A 143 -18.05 15.91 -14.34
CA CYS A 143 -18.07 17.36 -14.59
C CYS A 143 -17.60 17.78 -15.99
N GLY A 144 -17.09 16.86 -16.81
CA GLY A 144 -16.57 17.13 -18.16
C GLY A 144 -15.24 17.89 -18.20
N LYS A 145 -14.61 18.15 -17.04
CA LYS A 145 -13.32 18.85 -16.96
C LYS A 145 -12.16 17.86 -17.12
N THR A 146 -11.07 18.33 -17.71
CA THR A 146 -9.80 17.58 -17.73
C THR A 146 -9.18 17.55 -16.33
N THR A 147 -8.73 16.36 -15.91
CA THR A 147 -7.99 16.13 -14.66
C THR A 147 -6.75 15.30 -14.95
N HIS A 148 -5.67 15.56 -14.23
CA HIS A 148 -4.45 14.74 -14.27
C HIS A 148 -4.43 13.66 -13.18
N ILE A 149 -5.44 13.65 -12.31
CA ILE A 149 -5.58 12.67 -11.24
C ILE A 149 -7.00 12.13 -11.30
N PHE A 150 -7.15 10.81 -11.35
CA PHE A 150 -8.45 10.18 -11.57
C PHE A 150 -8.60 8.89 -10.75
N TYR A 151 -9.84 8.58 -10.45
CA TYR A 151 -10.27 7.42 -9.65
C TYR A 151 -10.19 6.11 -10.43
N THR A 152 -9.70 5.07 -9.77
CA THR A 152 -9.49 3.72 -10.34
C THR A 152 -10.05 2.59 -9.49
N ALA A 153 -10.58 2.90 -8.31
CA ALA A 153 -11.19 1.94 -7.39
C ALA A 153 -12.73 1.84 -7.62
N PRO A 154 -13.46 0.98 -6.87
CA PRO A 154 -14.87 0.70 -7.14
C PRO A 154 -15.79 1.92 -6.97
N PHE A 155 -16.69 2.09 -7.92
CA PHE A 155 -17.84 2.99 -7.81
C PHE A 155 -19.08 2.23 -8.27
N TYR A 156 -20.00 1.97 -7.34
CA TYR A 156 -21.22 1.20 -7.60
C TYR A 156 -22.27 2.13 -8.18
N ALA A 157 -22.48 2.04 -9.49
CA ALA A 157 -23.51 2.75 -10.23
C ALA A 157 -24.07 1.87 -11.35
N VAL A 158 -25.21 2.27 -11.93
CA VAL A 158 -25.79 1.57 -13.08
C VAL A 158 -25.00 1.88 -14.35
N GLU A 159 -24.50 3.09 -14.47
CA GLU A 159 -23.69 3.56 -15.58
C GLU A 159 -22.25 3.04 -15.50
N ASP A 160 -21.68 2.70 -16.66
CA ASP A 160 -20.25 2.44 -16.80
C ASP A 160 -19.49 3.77 -16.88
N ILE A 161 -18.62 4.02 -15.90
CA ILE A 161 -17.95 5.30 -15.69
C ILE A 161 -16.44 5.05 -15.76
N ALA A 162 -15.78 5.70 -16.71
CA ALA A 162 -14.36 5.48 -16.94
C ALA A 162 -13.50 6.32 -16.00
N TYR A 163 -13.84 7.60 -15.80
CA TYR A 163 -13.00 8.53 -15.05
C TYR A 163 -13.80 9.47 -14.16
N LEU A 164 -13.44 9.51 -12.88
CA LEU A 164 -13.92 10.50 -11.92
C LEU A 164 -12.74 11.31 -11.38
N CYS A 165 -12.89 12.64 -11.32
CA CYS A 165 -11.90 13.51 -10.70
C CYS A 165 -12.10 13.58 -9.17
N PRO A 166 -11.03 13.82 -8.38
CA PRO A 166 -11.12 13.90 -6.92
C PRO A 166 -12.15 14.91 -6.41
N GLU A 167 -12.30 16.05 -7.09
CA GLU A 167 -13.25 17.10 -6.68
C GLU A 167 -14.71 16.62 -6.71
N CYS A 168 -15.12 15.91 -7.78
CA CYS A 168 -16.49 15.39 -7.90
C CYS A 168 -16.80 14.28 -6.87
N ILE A 169 -15.77 13.58 -6.39
CA ILE A 169 -15.90 12.64 -5.27
C ILE A 169 -16.08 13.43 -3.98
N ALA A 170 -15.13 14.32 -3.66
CA ALA A 170 -15.12 15.05 -2.39
C ALA A 170 -16.38 15.89 -2.14
N ASN A 171 -16.94 16.48 -3.19
CA ASN A 171 -18.15 17.31 -3.09
C ASN A 171 -19.47 16.53 -3.28
N GLY A 172 -19.41 15.21 -3.51
CA GLY A 172 -20.55 14.33 -3.72
C GLY A 172 -21.33 14.55 -5.03
N GLU A 173 -20.78 15.29 -5.99
CA GLU A 173 -21.39 15.44 -7.32
C GLU A 173 -21.45 14.12 -8.08
N ALA A 174 -20.39 13.31 -8.02
CA ALA A 174 -20.34 12.01 -8.71
C ALA A 174 -21.43 11.07 -8.18
N ALA A 175 -21.46 10.86 -6.85
CA ALA A 175 -22.48 10.04 -6.19
C ALA A 175 -23.91 10.47 -6.56
N ARG A 176 -24.22 11.78 -6.46
CA ARG A 176 -25.55 12.31 -6.80
C ARG A 176 -25.91 12.20 -8.27
N LYS A 177 -24.95 12.38 -9.18
CA LYS A 177 -25.19 12.35 -10.62
C LYS A 177 -25.56 10.94 -11.10
N TYR A 178 -24.94 9.93 -10.50
CA TYR A 178 -25.05 8.53 -10.92
C TYR A 178 -25.85 7.66 -9.95
N ASP A 179 -26.45 8.26 -8.90
CA ASP A 179 -27.13 7.54 -7.82
C ASP A 179 -26.29 6.37 -7.30
N GLY A 180 -25.00 6.64 -7.10
CA GLY A 180 -23.98 5.62 -6.84
C GLY A 180 -23.16 5.90 -5.58
N SER A 181 -22.45 4.87 -5.11
CA SER A 181 -21.64 4.91 -3.90
C SER A 181 -20.23 4.37 -4.14
N PHE A 182 -19.27 4.84 -3.33
CA PHE A 182 -17.88 4.39 -3.33
C PHE A 182 -17.61 3.30 -2.29
N GLN A 183 -18.55 3.08 -1.38
CA GLN A 183 -18.53 2.05 -0.35
C GLN A 183 -19.97 1.56 -0.14
N ASP A 184 -20.13 0.26 0.09
CA ASP A 184 -21.40 -0.35 0.46
C ASP A 184 -21.74 -0.02 1.93
N ASP A 185 -22.93 0.53 2.15
CA ASP A 185 -23.43 0.96 3.46
C ASP A 185 -23.76 -0.22 4.38
N PHE A 186 -23.92 -1.43 3.85
CA PHE A 186 -24.05 -2.67 4.63
C PHE A 186 -22.71 -3.30 4.99
N SER A 187 -21.61 -2.86 4.38
CA SER A 187 -20.27 -3.42 4.56
C SER A 187 -19.39 -2.46 5.36
N VAL A 188 -19.87 -2.09 6.55
CA VAL A 188 -19.16 -1.24 7.50
C VAL A 188 -19.33 -1.77 8.92
N ASP A 189 -18.40 -1.44 9.82
CA ASP A 189 -18.57 -1.71 11.26
C ASP A 189 -19.78 -0.92 11.81
N ASP A 190 -20.49 -1.55 12.73
CA ASP A 190 -21.49 -0.89 13.57
C ASP A 190 -20.85 0.14 14.52
N GLY A 191 -21.67 0.94 15.19
CA GLY A 191 -21.24 1.84 16.26
C GLY A 191 -20.91 3.27 15.82
N VAL A 192 -21.27 3.64 14.59
CA VAL A 192 -21.28 5.03 14.11
C VAL A 192 -22.73 5.48 13.95
N ASP A 193 -23.27 6.20 14.94
CA ASP A 193 -24.68 6.61 14.96
C ASP A 193 -24.99 7.87 14.13
N ASP A 194 -23.96 8.53 13.60
CA ASP A 194 -24.08 9.80 12.87
C ASP A 194 -24.28 9.55 11.37
N PRO A 195 -25.48 9.80 10.81
CA PRO A 195 -25.77 9.53 9.40
C PRO A 195 -24.94 10.40 8.45
N GLU A 196 -24.47 11.57 8.88
CA GLU A 196 -23.62 12.43 8.04
C GLU A 196 -22.23 11.84 7.85
N LYS A 197 -21.74 11.05 8.82
CA LYS A 197 -20.46 10.34 8.69
C LYS A 197 -20.58 9.17 7.72
N LEU A 198 -21.71 8.45 7.77
CA LEU A 198 -21.99 7.39 6.81
C LEU A 198 -22.10 7.98 5.40
N ASP A 199 -22.83 9.09 5.22
CA ASP A 199 -22.90 9.80 3.93
C ASP A 199 -21.51 10.23 3.43
N GLU A 200 -20.68 10.82 4.29
CA GLU A 200 -19.31 11.20 3.93
C GLU A 200 -18.49 9.99 3.47
N LEU A 201 -18.63 8.86 4.15
CA LEU A 201 -17.95 7.62 3.79
C LEU A 201 -18.42 7.09 2.43
N ILE A 202 -19.72 6.88 2.26
CA ILE A 202 -20.24 6.15 1.09
C ILE A 202 -20.31 7.02 -0.17
N HIS A 203 -20.51 8.33 -0.05
CA HIS A 203 -20.70 9.22 -1.20
C HIS A 203 -19.55 10.18 -1.48
N ARG A 204 -18.67 10.43 -0.49
CA ARG A 204 -17.64 11.48 -0.57
C ARG A 204 -16.23 11.02 -0.22
N THR A 205 -16.04 9.73 0.02
CA THR A 205 -14.73 9.13 0.27
C THR A 205 -14.39 8.15 -0.85
N PRO A 206 -13.18 8.20 -1.44
CA PRO A 206 -12.72 7.18 -2.37
C PRO A 206 -12.72 5.80 -1.68
N GLY A 207 -13.33 4.81 -2.31
CA GLY A 207 -13.25 3.42 -1.87
C GLY A 207 -11.85 2.83 -2.03
N TYR A 208 -11.71 1.54 -1.70
CA TYR A 208 -10.54 0.73 -2.01
C TYR A 208 -10.98 -0.54 -2.74
N SER A 209 -10.05 -1.37 -3.21
CA SER A 209 -10.39 -2.67 -3.81
C SER A 209 -10.04 -3.81 -2.87
N GLY A 210 -11.03 -4.64 -2.55
CA GLY A 210 -10.88 -5.90 -1.82
C GLY A 210 -10.79 -7.12 -2.74
N TRP A 211 -10.49 -8.29 -2.17
CA TRP A 211 -10.74 -9.57 -2.86
C TRP A 211 -12.23 -9.89 -2.88
N GLN A 212 -12.91 -9.56 -1.78
CA GLN A 212 -14.36 -9.65 -1.62
C GLN A 212 -14.93 -8.23 -1.48
N GLN A 213 -16.20 -8.15 -1.07
CA GLN A 213 -16.82 -6.88 -0.74
C GLN A 213 -16.00 -6.13 0.32
N GLU A 214 -15.63 -4.90 0.00
CA GLU A 214 -14.86 -4.02 0.87
C GLU A 214 -15.61 -3.76 2.17
N TYR A 215 -14.89 -3.79 3.29
CA TYR A 215 -15.46 -3.63 4.62
C TYR A 215 -14.75 -2.52 5.39
N TRP A 216 -15.51 -1.50 5.80
CA TRP A 216 -14.91 -0.34 6.47
C TRP A 216 -14.93 -0.45 8.00
N ARG A 217 -13.74 -0.40 8.62
CA ARG A 217 -13.62 -0.49 10.09
C ARG A 217 -14.03 0.80 10.80
N ALA A 218 -14.57 0.69 12.01
CA ALA A 218 -14.94 1.80 12.88
C ALA A 218 -14.34 1.63 14.28
N HIS A 219 -14.06 2.76 14.94
CA HIS A 219 -13.53 2.78 16.30
C HIS A 219 -13.77 4.15 16.95
N CYS A 220 -14.05 4.16 18.25
CA CYS A 220 -14.38 5.39 19.00
C CYS A 220 -15.57 6.18 18.43
N GLY A 221 -16.60 5.50 17.90
CA GLY A 221 -17.81 6.16 17.39
C GLY A 221 -17.62 6.89 16.05
N ASP A 222 -16.65 6.45 15.25
CA ASP A 222 -16.32 7.03 13.95
C ASP A 222 -15.67 5.99 13.03
N TYR A 223 -15.76 6.20 11.72
CA TYR A 223 -15.05 5.37 10.75
C TYR A 223 -13.55 5.64 10.80
N CYS A 224 -12.76 4.60 10.56
CA CYS A 224 -11.31 4.70 10.56
C CYS A 224 -10.78 5.19 9.21
N ALA A 225 -9.58 5.76 9.22
CA ALA A 225 -8.85 6.07 8.00
C ALA A 225 -8.25 4.78 7.41
N TYR A 226 -8.61 4.45 6.16
CA TYR A 226 -7.97 3.40 5.38
C TYR A 226 -6.55 3.81 4.96
N LEU A 227 -5.59 2.91 5.17
CA LEU A 227 -4.15 3.16 4.96
C LEU A 227 -3.52 2.28 3.88
N GLY A 228 -4.26 1.33 3.31
CA GLY A 228 -3.78 0.47 2.21
C GLY A 228 -3.77 -1.03 2.51
N HIS A 229 -3.41 -1.79 1.48
CA HIS A 229 -3.18 -3.23 1.52
C HIS A 229 -1.90 -3.57 2.29
N VAL A 230 -1.98 -4.54 3.19
CA VAL A 230 -0.87 -4.99 4.03
C VAL A 230 -0.88 -6.50 4.17
N GLY A 231 0.30 -7.08 4.38
CA GLY A 231 0.47 -8.38 5.02
C GLY A 231 1.24 -8.24 6.32
N ALA A 232 1.62 -9.38 6.90
CA ALA A 232 2.32 -9.42 8.17
C ALA A 232 3.67 -8.70 8.13
N ARG A 233 4.34 -8.65 6.97
CA ARG A 233 5.60 -7.94 6.80
C ARG A 233 5.42 -6.43 6.90
N GLU A 234 4.40 -5.89 6.24
CA GLU A 234 4.08 -4.46 6.28
C GLU A 234 3.63 -4.05 7.68
N LEU A 235 2.81 -4.86 8.35
CA LEU A 235 2.38 -4.63 9.72
C LEU A 235 3.57 -4.57 10.71
N ARG A 236 4.56 -5.46 10.56
CA ARG A 236 5.81 -5.44 11.36
C ARG A 236 6.67 -4.22 11.01
N ALA A 237 6.82 -3.90 9.73
CA ALA A 237 7.58 -2.73 9.29
C ALA A 237 6.96 -1.42 9.77
N LEU A 238 5.64 -1.38 9.98
CA LEU A 238 4.94 -0.25 10.59
C LEU A 238 4.96 -0.29 12.12
N GLY A 239 5.32 -1.43 12.74
CA GLY A 239 5.35 -1.62 14.19
C GLY A 239 3.96 -1.76 14.80
N VAL A 240 2.96 -2.21 14.03
CA VAL A 240 1.54 -2.23 14.44
C VAL A 240 0.95 -3.64 14.51
N LEU A 241 1.73 -4.68 14.18
CA LEU A 241 1.23 -6.07 14.14
C LEU A 241 0.57 -6.48 15.47
N GLU A 242 1.24 -6.31 16.61
CA GLU A 242 0.64 -6.72 17.89
C GLU A 242 -0.60 -5.88 18.25
N GLU A 243 -0.62 -4.59 17.89
CA GLU A 243 -1.78 -3.72 18.15
C GLU A 243 -3.04 -4.17 17.37
N VAL A 244 -2.87 -4.62 16.12
CA VAL A 244 -4.00 -5.11 15.31
C VAL A 244 -4.46 -6.50 15.75
N LEU A 245 -3.55 -7.32 16.33
CA LEU A 245 -3.88 -8.63 16.91
C LEU A 245 -4.56 -8.53 18.28
N ASP A 246 -4.42 -7.39 18.97
CA ASP A 246 -5.15 -7.07 20.20
C ASP A 246 -6.62 -6.68 19.94
N ASP A 247 -7.07 -6.67 18.69
CA ASP A 247 -8.49 -6.48 18.35
C ASP A 247 -9.31 -7.70 18.82
N PRO A 248 -10.33 -7.53 19.68
CA PRO A 248 -11.20 -8.62 20.14
C PRO A 248 -12.06 -9.23 19.03
N MET A 249 -12.11 -8.63 17.84
CA MET A 249 -12.77 -9.18 16.67
C MET A 249 -12.20 -10.53 16.23
N TRP A 250 -10.90 -10.74 16.47
CA TRP A 250 -10.17 -11.91 15.97
C TRP A 250 -10.04 -12.97 17.05
N ASP A 251 -10.34 -14.22 16.70
CA ASP A 251 -9.98 -15.38 17.50
C ASP A 251 -8.49 -15.77 17.30
N ASP A 252 -8.01 -16.76 18.05
CA ASP A 252 -6.60 -17.15 18.02
C ASP A 252 -6.18 -17.72 16.65
N GLU A 253 -7.07 -18.41 15.93
CA GLU A 253 -6.78 -18.96 14.60
C GLU A 253 -6.65 -17.83 13.57
N GLN A 254 -7.57 -16.86 13.62
CA GLN A 254 -7.54 -15.66 12.79
C GLN A 254 -6.31 -14.79 13.05
N LYS A 255 -5.86 -14.70 14.31
CA LYS A 255 -4.61 -14.00 14.66
C LYS A 255 -3.39 -14.67 14.02
N GLU A 256 -3.32 -16.00 14.04
CA GLU A 256 -2.24 -16.72 13.33
C GLU A 256 -2.31 -16.49 11.82
N MET A 257 -3.51 -16.51 11.24
CA MET A 257 -3.69 -16.20 9.81
C MET A 257 -3.19 -14.79 9.46
N ILE A 258 -3.45 -13.78 10.30
CA ILE A 258 -2.91 -12.42 10.11
C ILE A 258 -1.38 -12.40 10.26
N ARG A 259 -0.80 -13.16 11.20
CA ARG A 259 0.67 -13.26 11.40
C ARG A 259 1.40 -13.88 10.20
N GLU A 260 0.71 -14.74 9.45
CA GLU A 260 1.23 -15.42 8.25
C GLU A 260 0.80 -14.75 6.94
N SER A 261 -0.07 -13.73 7.00
CA SER A 261 -0.59 -13.02 5.83
C SER A 261 0.53 -12.43 4.95
N VAL A 262 0.30 -12.50 3.63
CA VAL A 262 1.20 -11.97 2.61
C VAL A 262 0.42 -10.97 1.77
N ASN A 263 0.94 -9.76 1.62
CA ASN A 263 0.32 -8.76 0.76
C ASN A 263 0.24 -9.27 -0.69
N GLY A 264 -0.95 -9.26 -1.29
CA GLY A 264 -1.25 -9.87 -2.58
C GLY A 264 -1.39 -11.40 -2.56
N GLY A 265 -1.47 -12.01 -1.39
CA GLY A 265 -1.70 -13.44 -1.20
C GLY A 265 -3.18 -13.81 -1.12
N HIS A 266 -3.44 -15.11 -0.93
CA HIS A 266 -4.79 -15.67 -0.78
C HIS A 266 -5.58 -15.09 0.38
N LEU A 267 -4.89 -14.66 1.44
CA LEU A 267 -5.47 -13.87 2.53
C LEU A 267 -4.84 -12.48 2.46
N GLN A 268 -5.68 -11.47 2.31
CA GLN A 268 -5.27 -10.06 2.26
C GLN A 268 -5.75 -9.32 3.49
N CYS A 269 -4.90 -8.46 4.05
CA CYS A 269 -5.29 -7.53 5.10
C CYS A 269 -5.35 -6.09 4.57
N TYR A 270 -6.26 -5.31 5.15
CA TYR A 270 -6.50 -3.90 4.84
C TYR A 270 -6.32 -3.11 6.13
N LEU A 271 -5.35 -2.20 6.16
CA LEU A 271 -5.00 -1.46 7.38
C LEU A 271 -5.89 -0.22 7.54
N PHE A 272 -6.37 -0.02 8.76
CA PHE A 272 -7.14 1.14 9.17
C PHE A 272 -6.54 1.80 10.40
N GLN A 273 -6.78 3.09 10.60
CA GLN A 273 -6.37 3.83 11.79
C GLN A 273 -7.52 4.66 12.35
N CYS A 274 -7.79 4.51 13.65
CA CYS A 274 -8.77 5.33 14.35
C CYS A 274 -8.35 6.80 14.35
N LEU A 275 -9.26 7.68 13.92
CA LEU A 275 -9.03 9.12 13.84
C LEU A 275 -8.92 9.82 15.22
N HIS A 276 -9.37 9.15 16.28
CA HIS A 276 -9.45 9.72 17.63
C HIS A 276 -8.30 9.29 18.53
N CYS A 277 -8.03 7.99 18.61
CA CYS A 277 -6.98 7.45 19.48
C CYS A 277 -5.71 6.98 18.74
N GLY A 278 -5.75 6.93 17.40
CA GLY A 278 -4.62 6.48 16.59
C GLY A 278 -4.38 4.97 16.53
N LYS A 279 -5.20 4.17 17.23
CA LYS A 279 -5.13 2.70 17.22
C LYS A 279 -5.32 2.16 15.79
N HIS A 280 -4.48 1.21 15.39
CA HIS A 280 -4.64 0.51 14.12
C HIS A 280 -5.57 -0.70 14.24
N LEU A 281 -6.35 -0.94 13.20
CA LEU A 281 -7.20 -2.11 13.02
C LEU A 281 -6.94 -2.69 11.63
N VAL A 282 -7.28 -3.96 11.42
CA VAL A 282 -7.23 -4.57 10.09
C VAL A 282 -8.59 -5.15 9.74
N TRP A 283 -8.96 -5.16 8.47
CA TRP A 283 -9.94 -6.12 7.95
C TRP A 283 -9.18 -7.19 7.15
N MET A 284 -9.69 -8.42 7.08
CA MET A 284 -9.10 -9.46 6.22
C MET A 284 -10.17 -10.18 5.41
N ASP A 285 -9.83 -10.52 4.16
CA ASP A 285 -10.65 -11.33 3.26
C ASP A 285 -9.80 -12.32 2.45
N PHE A 286 -10.46 -13.12 1.61
CA PHE A 286 -9.85 -14.20 0.82
C PHE A 286 -10.23 -14.11 -0.67
N ASP A 287 -9.32 -14.54 -1.55
CA ASP A 287 -9.49 -14.58 -3.01
C ASP A 287 -10.47 -15.63 -3.56
#